data_AF-A0A9Q4HBC6-F1
#
_entry.id   AF-A0A9Q4HBC6-F1
#
_cell.length_a   1.000
_cell.length_b   1.000
_cell.length_c   1.000
_cell.angle_alpha   90.00
_cell.angle_beta   90.00
_cell.angle_gamma   90.00
#
_symmetry.space_group_name_H-M   'P 1'
#
loop_
_entity.id
_entity.type
_entity.pdbx_description
1 polymer ?
#
loop_
_entity_poly.entity_id
_entity_poly.type
_entity_poly.pdbx_seq_one_letter_code
_entity_poly.pdbx_strand_id
1 'polypeptide(L)'
;MLVCTDYMTKWVEAKALLKANEEAVLTFLFEEIFVRFGLPRELVTDGGPPFNSHGFKNMLQKYHIKHKMTTPYYPQANGQVESTNKVIEAILTKTIKENRRD
;
A
#
# COMPACT_ATOMS: atom_id res chain seq x y z
N MET A 1 -3.84 4.48 7.18
CA MET A 1 -2.52 3.82 7.01
C MET A 1 -2.49 3.22 5.63
N LEU A 2 -1.37 3.36 4.93
CA LEU A 2 -1.12 2.71 3.64
C LEU A 2 0.01 1.70 3.82
N VAL A 3 -0.15 0.52 3.22
CA VAL A 3 0.79 -0.59 3.35
C VAL A 3 1.05 -1.15 1.96
N CYS A 4 2.32 -1.37 1.65
CA CYS A 4 2.76 -2.09 0.46
C CYS A 4 3.56 -3.32 0.90
N THR A 5 3.38 -4.42 0.20
CA THR A 5 4.11 -5.66 0.46
C THR A 5 4.69 -6.15 -0.85
N ASP A 6 6.00 -6.36 -0.88
CA ASP A 6 6.63 -7.05 -1.99
C ASP A 6 6.23 -8.53 -1.98
N TYR A 7 5.71 -9.00 -3.12
CA TYR A 7 5.13 -10.33 -3.21
C TYR A 7 6.19 -11.45 -3.09
N MET A 8 7.42 -11.20 -3.56
CA MET A 8 8.51 -12.18 -3.58
C MET A 8 9.19 -12.31 -2.21
N THR A 9 9.70 -11.19 -1.69
CA THR A 9 10.50 -11.14 -0.45
C THR A 9 9.65 -11.10 0.80
N LYS A 10 8.35 -10.80 0.66
CA LYS A 10 7.44 -10.47 1.77
C LYS A 10 7.87 -9.24 2.57
N TRP A 11 8.72 -8.38 1.98
CA TRP A 11 9.10 -7.10 2.58
C TRP A 11 7.90 -6.17 2.66
N VAL A 12 7.76 -5.43 3.77
CA VAL A 12 6.60 -4.58 4.05
C VAL A 12 7.04 -3.14 4.29
N GLU A 13 6.38 -2.21 3.60
CA GLU A 13 6.51 -0.77 3.82
C GLU A 13 5.15 -0.23 4.25
N ALA A 14 5.11 0.49 5.38
CA ALA A 14 3.88 1.04 5.91
C ALA A 14 4.07 2.51 6.29
N LYS A 15 3.13 3.37 5.85
CA LYS A 15 3.11 4.80 6.17
C LYS A 15 1.76 5.19 6.76
N ALA A 16 1.80 5.84 7.91
CA ALA A 16 0.62 6.47 8.48
C ALA A 16 0.26 7.69 7.61
N LEU A 17 -0.92 7.66 7.01
CA LEU A 17 -1.45 8.79 6.25
C LEU A 17 -2.56 9.45 7.06
N LEU A 18 -2.50 10.77 7.20
CA LEU A 18 -3.58 11.57 7.81
C LEU A 18 -4.87 11.48 6.99
N LYS A 19 -4.74 11.41 5.66
CA LYS A 19 -5.83 11.16 4.70
C LYS A 19 -5.34 10.22 3.62
N ALA A 20 -6.11 9.18 3.31
CA ALA A 20 -5.85 8.30 2.18
C ALA A 20 -6.46 8.91 0.90
N ASN A 21 -5.84 9.99 0.42
CA ASN A 21 -6.20 10.63 -0.85
C ASN A 21 -5.19 10.23 -1.95
N GLU A 22 -5.51 10.59 -3.19
CA GLU A 22 -4.67 10.31 -4.36
C GLU A 22 -3.23 10.79 -4.18
N GLU A 23 -3.03 12.06 -3.84
CA GLU A 23 -1.70 12.67 -3.69
C GLU A 23 -0.83 11.90 -2.69
N ALA A 24 -1.37 11.55 -1.52
CA ALA A 24 -0.64 10.80 -0.52
C ALA A 24 -0.23 9.40 -0.99
N VAL A 25 -1.05 8.74 -1.83
CA VAL A 25 -0.71 7.45 -2.44
C VAL A 25 0.41 7.59 -3.46
N LEU A 26 0.36 8.61 -4.31
CA LEU A 26 1.40 8.87 -5.32
C LEU A 26 2.75 9.18 -4.66
N THR A 27 2.75 10.05 -3.64
CA THR A 27 3.94 10.40 -2.87
C THR A 27 4.53 9.16 -2.19
N PHE A 28 3.69 8.34 -1.54
CA PHE A 28 4.15 7.10 -0.92
C PHE A 28 4.82 6.16 -1.94
N LEU A 29 4.18 5.90 -3.08
CA LEU A 29 4.76 5.02 -4.10
C LEU A 29 6.08 5.55 -4.65
N PHE A 30 6.18 6.86 -4.87
CA PHE A 30 7.39 7.45 -5.40
C PHE A 30 8.54 7.42 -4.38
N GLU A 31 8.32 7.97 -3.19
CA GLU A 31 9.36 8.14 -2.16
C GLU A 31 9.76 6.83 -1.51
N GLU A 32 8.78 5.99 -1.15
CA GLU A 32 9.05 4.79 -0.36
C GLU A 32 9.35 3.57 -1.22
N ILE A 33 8.84 3.53 -2.46
CA ILE A 33 8.98 2.37 -3.33
C ILE A 33 9.93 2.65 -4.50
N PHE A 34 9.60 3.62 -5.35
CA PHE A 34 10.29 3.78 -6.64
C PHE A 34 11.72 4.26 -6.49
N VAL A 35 11.96 5.22 -5.59
CA VAL A 35 13.29 5.76 -5.33
C VAL A 35 14.18 4.73 -4.62
N ARG A 36 13.61 3.89 -3.74
CA ARG A 36 14.36 2.94 -2.91
C ARG A 36 14.62 1.60 -3.56
N PHE A 37 13.63 1.05 -4.27
CA PHE A 37 13.66 -0.30 -4.83
C PHE A 37 13.57 -0.33 -6.36
N GLY A 38 13.37 0.83 -6.99
CA GLY A 38 13.13 0.94 -8.42
C GLY A 38 11.67 0.74 -8.81
N LEU A 39 11.41 0.75 -10.11
CA LEU A 39 10.06 0.66 -10.64
C LEU A 39 9.55 -0.79 -10.63
N PRO A 40 8.41 -1.09 -9.98
CA PRO A 40 7.84 -2.42 -10.01
C PRO A 40 7.26 -2.72 -11.40
N ARG A 41 7.26 -4.00 -11.79
CA ARG A 41 6.66 -4.44 -13.06
C ARG A 41 5.13 -4.40 -13.02
N GLU A 42 4.55 -4.69 -11.85
CA GLU A 42 3.11 -4.77 -11.65
C GLU A 42 2.76 -4.31 -10.23
N LEU A 43 1.66 -3.57 -10.09
CA LEU A 43 1.05 -3.21 -8.82
C LEU A 43 -0.33 -3.84 -8.73
N VAL A 44 -0.60 -4.43 -7.57
CA VAL A 44 -1.90 -5.02 -7.23
C VAL A 44 -2.49 -4.19 -6.09
N THR A 45 -3.65 -3.58 -6.33
CA THR A 45 -4.33 -2.76 -5.32
C THR A 45 -5.78 -3.19 -5.15
N ASP A 46 -6.41 -2.81 -4.05
CA ASP A 46 -7.86 -2.91 -3.94
C ASP A 46 -8.56 -1.91 -4.88
N GLY A 47 -9.88 -2.04 -4.98
CA GLY A 47 -10.72 -1.15 -5.76
C GLY A 47 -10.96 0.23 -5.12
N GLY A 48 -10.16 0.62 -4.13
CA GLY A 48 -10.32 1.86 -3.38
C GLY A 48 -10.27 3.11 -4.26
N PRO A 49 -11.03 4.17 -3.94
CA PRO A 49 -11.06 5.41 -4.73
C PRO A 49 -9.67 6.01 -5.04
N PRO A 50 -8.69 6.04 -4.10
CA PRO A 50 -7.35 6.58 -4.38
C PRO A 50 -6.55 5.82 -5.45
N PHE A 51 -6.83 4.52 -5.66
CA PHE A 51 -6.15 3.69 -6.66
C PHE A 51 -6.86 3.66 -8.01
N ASN A 52 -8.04 4.29 -8.10
CA ASN A 52 -8.81 4.42 -9.34
C ASN A 52 -8.78 5.85 -9.93
N SER A 53 -8.03 6.75 -9.30
CA SER A 53 -7.93 8.15 -9.69
C SER A 53 -7.16 8.35 -11.00
N HIS A 54 -7.33 9.51 -11.63
CA HIS A 54 -6.73 9.80 -12.92
C HIS A 54 -5.20 9.96 -12.82
N GLY A 55 -4.71 10.65 -11.79
CA GLY A 55 -3.27 10.80 -11.55
C GLY A 55 -2.57 9.48 -11.20
N PHE A 56 -3.23 8.59 -10.46
CA PHE A 56 -2.71 7.23 -10.24
C PHE A 56 -2.53 6.47 -11.56
N LYS A 57 -3.56 6.44 -12.40
CA LYS A 57 -3.49 5.80 -13.72
C LYS A 57 -2.40 6.43 -14.60
N ASN A 58 -2.30 7.76 -14.61
CA ASN A 58 -1.30 8.49 -15.39
C ASN A 58 0.12 8.18 -14.92
N MET A 59 0.36 8.08 -13.61
CA MET A 59 1.65 7.70 -13.05
C MET A 59 2.04 6.29 -13.50
N LEU A 60 1.12 5.32 -13.40
CA LEU A 60 1.42 3.94 -13.82
C LEU A 60 1.68 3.84 -15.32
N GLN A 61 0.94 4.58 -16.15
CA GLN A 61 1.21 4.67 -17.58
C GLN A 61 2.59 5.29 -17.87
N LYS A 62 2.92 6.40 -17.22
CA LYS A 62 4.22 7.08 -17.38
C LYS A 62 5.40 6.16 -17.09
N TYR A 63 5.28 5.35 -16.04
CA TYR A 63 6.33 4.41 -15.62
C TYR A 63 6.17 3.00 -16.21
N HIS A 64 5.21 2.79 -17.11
CA HIS A 64 4.93 1.50 -17.76
C HIS A 64 4.67 0.35 -16.78
N ILE A 65 4.04 0.68 -15.65
CA ILE A 65 3.71 -0.26 -14.57
C ILE A 65 2.33 -0.85 -14.85
N LYS A 66 2.22 -2.18 -14.82
CA LYS A 66 0.93 -2.84 -14.97
C LYS A 66 0.11 -2.68 -13.69
N HIS A 67 -1.15 -2.29 -13.82
CA HIS A 67 -2.08 -2.24 -12.70
C HIS A 67 -3.04 -3.42 -12.75
N LYS A 68 -3.17 -4.15 -11.65
CA LYS A 68 -4.26 -5.09 -11.42
C LYS A 68 -5.06 -4.64 -10.21
N MET A 69 -6.37 -4.54 -10.38
CA MET A 69 -7.28 -4.34 -9.26
C MET A 69 -7.73 -5.70 -8.76
N THR A 70 -7.65 -5.91 -7.44
CA THR A 70 -8.30 -7.07 -6.83
C THR A 70 -9.80 -6.86 -6.86
N THR A 71 -10.54 -7.90 -7.21
CA THR A 71 -11.98 -7.94 -6.92
C THR A 71 -12.14 -8.24 -5.43
N PRO A 72 -13.26 -7.81 -4.80
CA PRO A 72 -13.52 -8.08 -3.38
C PRO A 72 -13.46 -9.58 -3.00
N TYR A 73 -13.46 -10.46 -4.00
CA TYR A 73 -13.58 -11.91 -3.90
C TYR A 73 -12.31 -12.67 -4.31
N TYR A 74 -11.12 -12.06 -4.23
CA TYR A 74 -9.84 -12.76 -4.44
C TYR A 74 -9.10 -13.02 -3.10
N PRO A 75 -9.55 -13.98 -2.28
CA PRO A 75 -9.05 -14.19 -0.91
C PRO A 75 -7.57 -14.57 -0.83
N GLN A 76 -6.94 -15.07 -1.91
CA GLN A 76 -5.50 -15.38 -1.89
C GLN A 76 -4.62 -14.13 -2.00
N ALA A 77 -5.00 -13.15 -2.83
CA ALA A 77 -4.24 -11.90 -2.99
C ALA A 77 -4.55 -10.91 -1.86
N ASN A 78 -5.85 -10.80 -1.51
CA ASN A 78 -6.28 -10.01 -0.36
C ASN A 78 -5.83 -10.63 0.96
N GLY A 79 -5.78 -11.96 1.09
CA GLY A 79 -5.41 -12.62 2.34
C GLY A 79 -3.98 -12.29 2.81
N GLN A 80 -3.03 -12.11 1.88
CA GLN A 80 -1.68 -11.66 2.26
C GLN A 80 -1.68 -10.21 2.73
N VAL A 81 -2.27 -9.30 1.96
CA VAL A 81 -2.35 -7.88 2.33
C VAL A 81 -3.15 -7.69 3.63
N GLU A 82 -4.24 -8.43 3.82
CA GLU A 82 -5.06 -8.44 5.04
C GLU A 82 -4.29 -9.03 6.23
N SER A 83 -3.51 -10.10 6.04
CA SER A 83 -2.67 -10.66 7.11
C SER A 83 -1.60 -9.66 7.55
N THR A 84 -0.96 -8.99 6.58
CA THR A 84 0.05 -7.96 6.83
C THR A 84 -0.59 -6.73 7.48
N ASN A 85 -1.74 -6.26 7.00
CA ASN A 85 -2.48 -5.14 7.60
C ASN A 85 -2.90 -5.47 9.03
N LYS A 86 -3.37 -6.69 9.32
CA LYS A 86 -3.71 -7.13 10.69
C LYS A 86 -2.49 -7.18 11.60
N VAL A 87 -1.34 -7.63 11.11
CA VAL A 87 -0.09 -7.66 11.87
C VAL A 87 0.38 -6.23 12.17
N ILE A 88 0.32 -5.32 11.21
CA ILE A 88 0.71 -3.92 11.41
C ILE A 88 -0.29 -3.21 12.34
N GLU A 89 -1.59 -3.45 12.19
CA GLU A 89 -2.62 -2.93 13.08
C GLU A 89 -2.43 -3.45 14.51
N ALA A 90 -2.10 -4.74 14.70
CA ALA A 90 -1.77 -5.30 16.00
C ALA A 90 -0.49 -4.68 16.61
N ILE A 91 0.55 -4.48 15.81
CA ILE A 91 1.79 -3.82 16.24
C ILE A 91 1.51 -2.37 16.65
N LEU A 92 0.81 -1.60 15.82
CA LEU A 92 0.44 -0.21 16.12
C LEU A 92 -0.46 -0.11 17.37
N THR A 93 -1.44 -1.01 17.51
CA THR A 93 -2.33 -1.06 18.68
C THR A 93 -1.53 -1.36 19.94
N LYS A 94 -0.53 -2.23 19.87
CA LYS A 94 0.35 -2.56 20.98
C LYS A 94 1.28 -1.40 21.32
N THR A 95 1.91 -0.77 20.33
CA THR A 95 2.79 0.40 20.51
C THR A 95 2.05 1.63 21.04
N ILE A 96 0.78 1.84 20.64
CA ILE A 96 -0.08 2.92 21.18
C ILE A 96 -0.50 2.62 22.62
N LYS A 97 -0.79 1.36 22.97
CA LYS A 97 -1.05 0.96 24.36
C LYS A 97 0.18 1.11 25.26
N GLU A 98 1.38 0.83 24.75
CA GLU A 98 2.64 0.99 25.48
C GLU A 98 3.08 2.48 25.60
N ASN A 99 2.69 3.33 24.64
CA ASN A 99 2.93 4.79 24.68
C ASN A 99 1.83 5.61 25.37
N ARG A 100 0.76 4.98 25.85
CA ARG A 100 -0.14 5.61 26.84
C ARG A 100 0.57 5.62 28.20
N ARG A 101 1.54 6.53 28.34
CA ARG A 101 1.91 7.07 29.65
C ARG A 101 0.83 8.09 30.03
N ASP A 102 0.39 8.02 31.27
CA ASP A 102 -0.58 8.91 31.91
C ASP A 102 -0.40 10.40 31.57
#